data_AF-A0A399WT58-F1
#
_entry.id   AF-A0A399WT58-F1
#
_cell.length_a   1.000
_cell.length_b   1.000
_cell.length_c   1.000
_cell.angle_alpha   90.00
_cell.angle_beta   90.00
_cell.angle_gamma   90.00
#
_symmetry.space_group_name_H-M   'P 1'
#
loop_
_entity.id
_entity.type
_entity.pdbx_description
1 polymer ?
#
loop_
_entity_poly.entity_id
_entity_poly.type
_entity_poly.pdbx_seq_one_letter_code
_entity_poly.pdbx_strand_id
1 'polypeptide(L)'
;MESSADTRTLKIVANNSTLEEEVYKVTTDGISLITFGINETFDPPLQLLKFPMRVGDGFDWSGTFTSGKPLPTNAEITTAAESISLATGAAQAVRVDVLLKLSDGSPQPSERRMVFWFVKGEGPVRRDFGDDVREPRVEVAGNSGGSN
;
A
#
# COMPACT_ATOMS: atom_id res chain seq x y z
N MET A 1 4.63 26.22 6.67
CA MET A 1 5.43 25.41 5.74
C MET A 1 4.54 24.26 5.33
N GLU A 2 3.96 24.32 4.13
CA GLU A 2 3.19 23.19 3.60
C GLU A 2 4.19 22.08 3.27
N SER A 3 4.11 20.96 3.99
CA SER A 3 4.79 19.74 3.57
C SER A 3 4.17 19.37 2.22
N SER A 4 4.91 19.55 1.13
CA SER A 4 4.53 19.03 -0.19
C SER A 4 4.30 17.53 -0.03
N ALA A 5 3.04 17.11 -0.10
CA ALA A 5 2.72 15.70 -0.10
C ALA A 5 3.28 15.11 -1.40
N ASP A 6 4.23 14.18 -1.27
CA ASP A 6 4.79 13.48 -2.40
C ASP A 6 3.85 12.32 -2.76
N THR A 7 3.30 12.35 -3.96
CA THR A 7 2.58 11.20 -4.50
C THR A 7 3.59 10.23 -5.09
N ARG A 8 3.51 8.95 -4.69
CA ARG A 8 4.34 7.87 -5.22
C ARG A 8 3.45 6.86 -5.93
N THR A 9 3.75 6.59 -7.20
CA THR A 9 3.02 5.60 -8.01
C THR A 9 3.84 4.35 -8.15
N LEU A 10 3.22 3.20 -7.89
CA LEU A 10 3.80 1.88 -8.06
C LEU A 10 3.03 1.17 -9.18
N LYS A 11 3.74 0.77 -10.23
CA LYS A 11 3.14 0.05 -11.36
C LYS A 11 3.61 -1.39 -11.34
N ILE A 12 2.67 -2.32 -11.36
CA ILE A 12 2.97 -3.73 -11.62
C ILE A 12 2.79 -3.97 -13.11
N VAL A 13 3.86 -4.39 -13.76
CA VAL A 13 3.90 -4.66 -15.20
C VAL A 13 4.20 -6.14 -15.41
N ALA A 14 3.43 -6.78 -16.29
CA ALA A 14 3.75 -8.09 -16.84
C ALA A 14 3.52 -8.07 -18.36
N ASN A 15 4.37 -8.77 -19.11
CA ASN A 15 4.28 -8.84 -20.57
C ASN A 15 4.15 -7.44 -21.23
N ASN A 16 4.93 -6.46 -20.74
CA ASN A 16 4.92 -5.06 -21.17
C ASN A 16 3.56 -4.32 -21.02
N SER A 17 2.63 -4.86 -20.23
CA SER A 17 1.36 -4.21 -19.91
C SER A 17 1.29 -3.90 -18.42
N THR A 18 0.81 -2.71 -18.06
CA THR A 18 0.51 -2.38 -16.66
C THR A 18 -0.68 -3.20 -16.22
N LEU A 19 -0.45 -4.16 -15.34
CA LEU A 19 -1.49 -4.98 -14.73
C LEU A 19 -2.20 -4.22 -13.61
N GLU A 20 -1.46 -3.37 -12.89
CA GLU A 20 -1.98 -2.68 -11.72
C GLU A 20 -1.22 -1.38 -11.46
N GLU A 21 -1.93 -0.40 -10.94
CA GLU A 21 -1.35 0.86 -10.49
C GLU A 21 -1.81 1.15 -9.06
N GLU A 22 -0.84 1.40 -8.18
CA GLU A 22 -1.09 1.88 -6.83
C GLU A 22 -0.56 3.30 -6.69
N VAL A 23 -1.31 4.12 -5.96
CA VAL A 23 -0.92 5.50 -5.70
C VAL A 23 -0.90 5.71 -4.20
N TYR A 24 0.26 6.12 -3.69
CA TYR A 24 0.50 6.40 -2.28
C TYR A 24 0.70 7.90 -2.07
N LYS A 25 0.13 8.41 -0.98
CA LYS A 25 0.45 9.73 -0.44
C LYS A 25 1.53 9.57 0.62
N VAL A 26 2.67 10.21 0.43
CA VAL A 26 3.77 10.24 1.39
C VAL A 26 3.87 11.64 1.99
N THR A 27 3.80 11.71 3.31
CA THR A 27 3.90 12.95 4.08
C THR A 27 4.83 12.75 5.27
N THR A 28 5.17 13.83 5.98
CA THR A 28 5.86 13.75 7.27
C THR A 28 5.07 12.97 8.32
N ASP A 29 3.75 12.91 8.17
CA ASP A 29 2.83 12.33 9.15
C ASP A 29 2.52 10.86 8.85
N GLY A 30 3.00 10.33 7.73
CA GLY A 30 2.75 8.94 7.36
C GLY A 30 2.72 8.64 5.88
N ILE A 31 2.42 7.37 5.60
CA ILE A 31 2.16 6.84 4.27
C ILE A 31 0.70 6.37 4.21
N SER A 32 -0.03 6.84 3.20
CA SER A 32 -1.42 6.48 2.96
C SER A 32 -1.59 5.92 1.54
N LEU A 33 -2.46 4.93 1.37
CA LEU A 33 -2.86 4.38 0.08
C LEU A 33 -4.07 5.17 -0.46
N ILE A 34 -3.93 5.79 -1.62
CA ILE A 34 -5.01 6.53 -2.28
C ILE A 34 -5.79 5.59 -3.19
N THR A 35 -5.07 4.90 -4.08
CA THR A 35 -5.65 3.99 -5.06
C THR A 35 -4.87 2.69 -5.11
N PHE A 36 -5.56 1.61 -5.40
CA PHE A 36 -4.96 0.30 -5.69
C PHE A 36 -5.82 -0.44 -6.72
N GLY A 37 -5.28 -1.47 -7.37
CA GLY A 37 -6.04 -2.20 -8.38
C GLY A 37 -6.41 -1.34 -9.61
N ILE A 38 -7.53 -1.70 -10.23
CA ILE A 38 -8.14 -0.95 -11.33
C ILE A 38 -9.33 -0.17 -10.75
N ASN A 39 -9.15 1.14 -10.56
CA ASN A 39 -10.18 2.07 -10.05
C ASN A 39 -10.64 1.82 -8.60
N GLU A 40 -9.87 1.13 -7.77
CA GLU A 40 -10.20 0.99 -6.35
C GLU A 40 -9.59 2.16 -5.56
N THR A 41 -10.41 2.88 -4.79
CA THR A 41 -9.99 4.13 -4.12
C THR A 41 -10.49 4.21 -2.69
N PHE A 42 -9.76 4.96 -1.85
CA PHE A 42 -10.13 5.28 -0.47
C PHE A 42 -10.31 6.77 -0.27
N ASP A 43 -11.40 7.17 0.40
CA ASP A 43 -11.66 8.55 0.82
C ASP A 43 -12.09 8.62 2.30
N PRO A 44 -11.26 9.18 3.20
CA PRO A 44 -9.91 9.71 2.95
C PRO A 44 -8.92 8.59 2.54
N PRO A 45 -7.70 8.90 2.05
CA PRO A 45 -6.70 7.87 1.78
C PRO A 45 -6.48 6.94 2.98
N LEU A 46 -6.37 5.63 2.73
CA LEU A 46 -6.18 4.62 3.77
C LEU A 46 -4.81 4.77 4.41
N GLN A 47 -4.76 5.16 5.68
CA GLN A 47 -3.49 5.33 6.39
C GLN A 47 -2.85 3.96 6.67
N LEU A 48 -1.65 3.71 6.13
CA LEU A 48 -0.92 2.45 6.32
C LEU A 48 0.16 2.58 7.41
N LEU A 49 0.85 3.71 7.46
CA LEU A 49 1.84 4.04 8.50
C LEU A 49 1.56 5.44 9.02
N LYS A 50 1.56 5.64 10.34
CA LYS A 50 1.37 6.95 10.98
C LYS A 50 2.67 7.37 11.66
N PHE A 51 3.16 8.57 11.44
CA PHE A 51 4.39 9.05 12.07
C PHE A 51 4.12 10.18 13.06
N PRO A 52 4.83 10.23 14.20
CA PRO A 52 5.65 9.13 14.74
C PRO A 52 4.76 7.96 15.21
N MET A 53 5.23 6.72 15.04
CA MET A 53 4.64 5.52 15.64
C MET A 53 5.71 4.59 16.20
N ARG A 54 5.30 3.69 17.10
CA ARG A 54 6.11 2.52 17.47
C ARG A 54 5.66 1.34 16.64
N VAL A 55 6.63 0.61 16.10
CA VAL A 55 6.34 -0.66 15.42
C VAL A 55 5.82 -1.65 16.47
N GLY A 56 4.71 -2.31 16.18
CA GLY A 56 3.96 -3.12 17.14
C GLY A 56 2.61 -2.49 17.51
N ASP A 57 2.44 -1.19 17.28
CA ASP A 57 1.17 -0.50 17.52
C ASP A 57 0.16 -0.82 16.41
N GLY A 58 -1.12 -0.61 16.74
CA GLY A 58 -2.23 -0.64 15.81
C GLY A 58 -3.12 0.59 15.93
N PHE A 59 -3.92 0.84 14.91
CA PHE A 59 -4.88 1.93 14.86
C PHE A 59 -6.03 1.60 13.92
N ASP A 60 -7.17 2.25 14.15
CA ASP A 60 -8.33 2.14 13.29
C ASP A 60 -8.34 3.25 12.23
N TRP A 61 -8.97 2.94 11.11
CA TRP A 61 -9.30 3.90 10.06
C TRP A 61 -10.77 3.73 9.66
N SER A 62 -11.41 4.84 9.29
CA SER A 62 -12.77 4.84 8.77
C SER A 62 -12.85 5.75 7.56
N GLY A 63 -13.62 5.34 6.56
CA GLY A 63 -13.84 6.12 5.35
C GLY A 63 -14.73 5.39 4.35
N THR A 64 -14.56 5.76 3.10
CA THR A 64 -15.29 5.18 1.97
C THR A 64 -14.30 4.42 1.09
N PHE A 65 -14.62 3.17 0.79
CA PHE A 65 -13.97 2.40 -0.25
C PHE A 65 -14.84 2.45 -1.50
N THR A 66 -14.26 2.74 -2.66
CA THR A 66 -14.98 2.72 -3.94
C THR A 66 -14.33 1.74 -4.89
N SER A 67 -15.08 0.72 -5.30
CA SER A 67 -14.77 -0.18 -6.41
C SER A 67 -16.08 -0.40 -7.18
N GLY A 68 -16.31 0.45 -8.19
CA GLY A 68 -17.59 0.58 -8.89
C GLY A 68 -18.69 1.32 -8.10
N LYS A 69 -18.93 0.95 -6.83
CA LYS A 69 -19.86 1.65 -5.91
C LYS A 69 -19.16 2.07 -4.61
N PRO A 70 -19.53 3.22 -4.01
CA PRO A 70 -19.00 3.64 -2.72
C PRO A 70 -19.59 2.78 -1.59
N LEU A 71 -18.73 2.33 -0.68
CA LEU A 71 -19.06 1.51 0.48
C LEU A 71 -18.45 2.11 1.75
N PRO A 72 -19.25 2.36 2.80
CA PRO A 72 -18.71 2.68 4.12
C PRO A 72 -17.78 1.55 4.59
N THR A 73 -16.59 1.94 5.04
CA THR A 73 -15.52 0.99 5.33
C THR A 73 -14.79 1.38 6.60
N ASN A 74 -14.52 0.39 7.43
CA ASN A 74 -13.60 0.51 8.55
C ASN A 74 -12.40 -0.41 8.32
N ALA A 75 -11.25 -0.05 8.85
CA ALA A 75 -10.05 -0.86 8.81
C ALA A 75 -9.45 -0.94 10.21
N GLU A 76 -9.02 -2.13 10.59
CA GLU A 76 -8.10 -2.33 11.71
C GLU A 76 -6.70 -2.50 11.12
N ILE A 77 -5.76 -1.64 11.51
CA ILE A 77 -4.38 -1.66 11.03
C ILE A 77 -3.48 -2.04 12.19
N THR A 78 -2.61 -3.04 12.00
CA THR A 78 -1.58 -3.41 12.97
C THR A 78 -0.22 -3.46 12.30
N THR A 79 0.83 -3.21 13.09
CA THR A 79 2.20 -3.21 12.58
C THR A 79 3.09 -4.17 13.33
N ALA A 80 4.07 -4.74 12.62
CA ALA A 80 5.10 -5.59 13.21
C ALA A 80 6.43 -5.38 12.50
N ALA A 81 7.54 -5.59 13.22
CA ALA A 81 8.85 -5.66 12.61
C ALA A 81 9.04 -7.05 12.03
N GLU A 82 9.52 -7.13 10.79
CA GLU A 82 9.73 -8.41 10.11
C GLU A 82 11.00 -8.37 9.25
N SER A 83 11.80 -9.44 9.34
CA SER A 83 12.93 -9.63 8.44
C SER A 83 12.46 -10.36 7.20
N ILE A 84 12.67 -9.76 6.03
CA ILE A 84 12.27 -10.33 4.73
C ILE A 84 13.49 -10.55 3.85
N SER A 85 13.43 -11.57 2.99
CA SER A 85 14.43 -11.81 1.96
C SER A 85 13.98 -11.16 0.66
N LEU A 86 14.74 -10.17 0.18
CA LEU A 86 14.56 -9.54 -1.12
C LEU A 86 15.63 -10.05 -2.11
N ALA A 87 15.43 -9.78 -3.40
CA ALA A 87 16.44 -10.09 -4.41
C ALA A 87 17.79 -9.38 -4.16
N THR A 88 17.77 -8.25 -3.45
CA THR A 88 18.94 -7.46 -3.05
C THR A 88 19.60 -7.96 -1.76
N GLY A 89 18.98 -8.89 -1.04
CA GLY A 89 19.44 -9.40 0.25
C GLY A 89 18.36 -9.34 1.34
N ALA A 90 18.73 -9.72 2.56
CA ALA A 90 17.84 -9.62 3.71
C ALA A 90 17.64 -8.14 4.12
N ALA A 91 16.40 -7.75 4.38
CA ALA A 91 16.03 -6.41 4.79
C ALA A 91 15.10 -6.44 6.02
N GLN A 92 15.20 -5.41 6.86
CA GLN A 92 14.25 -5.18 7.94
C GLN A 92 13.10 -4.33 7.42
N ALA A 93 11.89 -4.87 7.55
CA ALA A 93 10.66 -4.24 7.09
C ALA A 93 9.69 -4.00 8.26
N VAL A 94 8.82 -3.00 8.08
CA VAL A 94 7.58 -2.88 8.86
C VAL A 94 6.49 -3.58 8.07
N ARG A 95 6.00 -4.71 8.59
CA ARG A 95 4.78 -5.34 8.10
C ARG A 95 3.59 -4.57 8.63
N VAL A 96 2.65 -4.26 7.75
CA VAL A 96 1.38 -3.60 8.04
C VAL A 96 0.28 -4.57 7.63
N ASP A 97 -0.44 -5.11 8.61
CA ASP A 97 -1.63 -5.91 8.40
C ASP A 97 -2.85 -5.01 8.45
N VAL A 98 -3.67 -5.03 7.41
CA VAL A 98 -4.92 -4.28 7.28
C VAL A 98 -6.08 -5.26 7.17
N LEU A 99 -7.03 -5.18 8.09
CA LEU A 99 -8.32 -5.87 7.99
C LEU A 99 -9.41 -4.86 7.66
N LEU A 100 -9.82 -4.81 6.39
CA LEU A 100 -10.94 -4.00 5.94
C LEU A 100 -12.26 -4.69 6.24
N LYS A 101 -13.25 -3.92 6.68
CA LYS A 101 -14.63 -4.32 6.91
C LYS A 101 -15.52 -3.43 6.05
N LEU A 102 -16.04 -3.99 4.95
CA LEU A 102 -16.83 -3.32 3.94
C LEU A 102 -18.33 -3.48 4.27
N SER A 103 -19.00 -2.36 4.53
CA SER A 103 -20.44 -2.36 4.81
C SER A 103 -21.22 -2.25 3.51
N ASP A 104 -21.65 -3.38 2.95
CA ASP A 104 -22.40 -3.45 1.70
C ASP A 104 -23.94 -3.43 1.88
N GLY A 105 -24.39 -3.18 3.12
CA GLY A 105 -25.79 -3.18 3.52
C GLY A 105 -26.31 -4.55 3.96
N SER A 106 -25.47 -5.60 3.92
CA SER A 106 -25.81 -6.90 4.48
C SER A 106 -25.66 -6.93 6.01
N PRO A 107 -26.27 -7.91 6.71
CA PRO A 107 -26.12 -8.07 8.16
C PRO A 107 -24.69 -8.43 8.61
N GLN A 108 -23.84 -8.89 7.69
CA GLN A 108 -22.46 -9.30 7.96
C GLN A 108 -21.53 -8.60 6.97
N PRO A 109 -20.76 -7.60 7.41
CA PRO A 109 -19.79 -6.92 6.54
C PRO A 109 -18.84 -7.91 5.88
N SER A 110 -18.48 -7.66 4.63
CA SER A 110 -17.43 -8.44 3.98
C SER A 110 -16.06 -7.98 4.50
N GLU A 111 -15.16 -8.94 4.73
CA GLU A 111 -13.82 -8.67 5.20
C GLU A 111 -12.79 -8.87 4.10
N ARG A 112 -11.80 -7.96 4.01
CA ARG A 112 -10.67 -8.08 3.08
C ARG A 112 -9.38 -7.84 3.86
N ARG A 113 -8.48 -8.82 3.82
CA ARG A 113 -7.14 -8.69 4.41
C ARG A 113 -6.15 -8.21 3.35
N MET A 114 -5.35 -7.23 3.73
CA MET A 114 -4.24 -6.73 2.93
C MET A 114 -3.00 -6.64 3.81
N VAL A 115 -1.86 -7.05 3.32
CA VAL A 115 -0.60 -6.99 4.06
C VAL A 115 0.43 -6.28 3.20
N PHE A 116 1.15 -5.34 3.79
CA PHE A 116 2.18 -4.56 3.12
C PHE A 116 3.48 -4.66 3.92
N TRP A 117 4.61 -4.70 3.22
CA TRP A 117 5.94 -4.62 3.86
C TRP A 117 6.65 -3.37 3.39
N PHE A 118 7.03 -2.52 4.32
CA PHE A 118 7.74 -1.27 4.06
C PHE A 118 9.19 -1.35 4.53
N VAL A 119 10.14 -1.06 3.64
CA VAL A 119 11.56 -0.91 3.98
C VAL A 119 11.90 0.57 4.03
N LYS A 120 12.63 0.98 5.07
CA LYS A 120 13.02 2.38 5.26
C LYS A 120 13.89 2.85 4.08
N GLY A 121 13.46 3.93 3.42
CA GLY A 121 14.17 4.50 2.27
C GLY A 121 13.80 3.87 0.92
N GLU A 122 13.12 2.73 0.92
CA GLU A 122 12.67 2.04 -0.30
C GLU A 122 11.14 2.10 -0.46
N GLY A 123 10.38 2.23 0.64
CA GLY A 123 8.92 2.25 0.61
C GLY A 123 8.31 0.85 0.60
N PRO A 124 7.12 0.64 0.01
CA PRO A 124 6.50 -0.68 -0.06
C PRO A 124 7.29 -1.59 -1.01
N VAL A 125 7.77 -2.73 -0.49
CA VAL A 125 8.60 -3.70 -1.24
C VAL A 125 7.91 -5.04 -1.47
N ARG A 126 6.78 -5.30 -0.77
CA ARG A 126 5.97 -6.50 -0.94
C ARG A 126 4.54 -6.24 -0.49
N ARG A 127 3.59 -6.97 -1.08
CA ARG A 127 2.18 -6.99 -0.66
C ARG A 127 1.52 -8.35 -0.84
N ASP A 128 0.47 -8.59 -0.06
CA ASP A 128 -0.31 -9.83 -0.03
C ASP A 128 -1.80 -9.49 0.22
N PHE A 129 -2.68 -9.97 -0.65
CA PHE A 129 -4.14 -9.74 -0.57
C PHE A 129 -4.93 -11.04 -0.31
N GLY A 130 -4.30 -12.07 0.25
CA GLY A 130 -4.90 -13.38 0.52
C GLY A 130 -4.63 -14.38 -0.61
N ASP A 131 -5.27 -14.19 -1.76
CA ASP A 131 -5.15 -15.12 -2.90
C ASP A 131 -4.02 -14.74 -3.90
N ASP A 132 -3.41 -13.58 -3.71
CA ASP A 132 -2.40 -13.02 -4.62
C ASP A 132 -1.25 -12.38 -3.81
N VAL A 133 -0.05 -12.98 -3.90
CA VAL A 133 1.21 -12.41 -3.38
C VAL A 133 1.98 -11.83 -4.56
N ARG A 134 2.28 -10.53 -4.54
CA ARG A 134 3.00 -9.85 -5.64
C ARG A 134 4.04 -8.88 -5.12
N GLU A 135 5.20 -8.86 -5.77
CA GLU A 135 6.31 -7.96 -5.47
C GLU A 135 6.40 -6.85 -6.52
N PRO A 136 6.55 -5.57 -6.12
CA PRO A 136 6.89 -4.50 -7.03
C PRO A 136 8.20 -4.76 -7.74
N ARG A 137 8.24 -4.54 -9.05
CA ARG A 137 9.52 -4.42 -9.77
C ARG A 137 9.80 -2.94 -9.97
N VAL A 138 10.94 -2.46 -9.45
CA VAL A 138 11.45 -1.14 -9.81
C VAL A 138 11.79 -1.19 -11.30
N GLU A 139 11.15 -0.32 -12.08
CA GLU A 139 11.57 -0.07 -13.45
C GLU A 139 12.99 0.49 -13.40
N VAL A 140 13.99 -0.33 -13.73
CA VAL A 140 15.33 0.18 -13.98
C VAL A 140 15.18 1.05 -15.21
N ALA A 141 15.15 2.37 -15.01
CA ALA A 141 15.20 3.34 -16.08
C ALA A 141 16.34 2.93 -17.00
N GLY A 142 15.99 2.36 -18.15
CA GLY A 142 16.95 1.90 -19.14
C GLY A 142 17.77 3.11 -19.53
N ASN A 143 19.01 3.13 -19.04
CA ASN A 143 19.98 4.15 -19.36
C ASN A 143 20.12 4.18 -20.87
N SER A 144 19.45 5.14 -21.50
CA SER A 144 19.58 5.45 -22.92
C SER A 144 20.89 6.22 -23.09
N GLY A 145 22.00 5.56 -22.72
CA GLY A 145 23.35 6.04 -22.94
C GLY A 145 23.70 5.81 -24.40
N GLY A 146 23.68 6.87 -25.18
CA GLY A 146 24.15 6.87 -26.56
C GLY A 146 25.66 6.66 -26.68
N SER A 147 26.07 6.59 -27.94
CA SER A 147 27.42 6.64 -28.56
C SER A 147 27.54 5.46 -29.53
N ASN A 148 27.94 5.58 -30.80
CA ASN A 148 28.45 6.68 -31.61
C ASN A 148 28.22 6.28 -33.09
#